data_AF-A0A3S1U6Q3-F1
#
_entry.id   AF-A0A3S1U6Q3-F1
#
_cell.length_a   1.000
_cell.length_b   1.000
_cell.length_c   1.000
_cell.angle_alpha   90.00
_cell.angle_beta   90.00
_cell.angle_gamma   90.00
#
_symmetry.space_group_name_H-M   'P 1'
#
loop_
_entity.id
_entity.type
_entity.pdbx_description
1 polymer ?
#
loop_
_entity_poly.entity_id
_entity_poly.type
_entity_poly.pdbx_seq_one_letter_code
_entity_poly.pdbx_strand_id
1 'polypeptide(L)'
;MTRSLLAGVCGLALLLGPTVSAFAQTQAPATQQAPATEQPSADQGTNAADASDDDKQAPVPFEGGTLTITQKEQYGEKVLAYDGQQLASNYDVFFDKIVEVGGVKVALFDVGDGGNQCGPATVIVWKPDGGTIQSTTVEQDQCGAPPSAVSDNAIYFVPYLLPGDQKPALQWSPTDGLTISGNLTYMPEPGTDWKDIDPEKYQNIIDAFHNEAVYRLAESLLGKDMPDMATSLLVGGGTEKTASGAFYASGCVPHDCGGNDGFMAVDPAQHKLYFARRGDKPEPDAWPALATWPADVKAALDKALGSAN
;
A
#
# COMPACT_ATOMS: atom_id res chain seq x y z
N MET A 1 42.27 49.47 23.82
CA MET A 1 41.98 48.79 25.09
C MET A 1 42.22 47.29 24.85
N THR A 2 43.43 46.72 25.03
CA THR A 2 43.95 46.04 26.26
C THR A 2 42.91 45.10 26.88
N ARG A 3 43.06 43.76 27.05
CA ARG A 3 44.17 42.79 27.30
C ARG A 3 43.70 41.38 26.82
N SER A 4 44.50 40.40 26.34
CA SER A 4 45.41 39.43 27.03
C SER A 4 44.81 38.81 28.32
N LEU A 5 44.92 37.54 28.71
CA LEU A 5 45.61 36.29 28.29
C LEU A 5 45.20 35.17 29.30
N LEU A 6 45.52 33.91 28.98
CA LEU A 6 45.89 32.78 29.87
C LEU A 6 44.90 31.64 30.21
N ALA A 7 45.37 30.45 29.83
CA ALA A 7 45.00 29.10 30.24
C ALA A 7 45.47 28.75 31.66
N GLY A 8 44.92 27.67 32.23
CA GLY A 8 45.40 27.02 33.45
C GLY A 8 44.63 25.75 33.78
N VAL A 9 45.36 24.67 34.07
CA VAL A 9 44.98 23.24 34.10
C VAL A 9 44.93 22.69 35.54
N CYS A 10 44.35 21.48 35.72
CA CYS A 10 44.35 20.58 36.89
C CYS A 10 43.40 20.96 38.03
N GLY A 11 42.58 20.09 38.61
CA GLY A 11 42.51 18.63 38.63
C GLY A 11 42.27 18.20 40.08
N LEU A 12 41.18 17.50 40.38
CA LEU A 12 41.07 16.70 41.61
C LEU A 12 39.96 15.65 41.49
N ALA A 13 40.35 14.38 41.63
CA ALA A 13 39.48 13.23 41.75
C ALA A 13 38.91 13.13 43.16
N LEU A 14 37.64 12.72 43.29
CA LEU A 14 37.07 12.20 44.54
C LEU A 14 36.23 10.96 44.22
N LEU A 15 36.73 9.83 44.73
CA LEU A 15 36.09 8.52 44.82
C LEU A 15 35.00 8.55 45.89
N LEU A 16 33.79 8.07 45.57
CA LEU A 16 32.89 7.45 46.56
C LEU A 16 32.11 6.29 45.89
N GLY A 17 32.27 5.09 46.46
CA GLY A 17 31.62 3.85 46.04
C GLY A 17 30.20 3.66 46.60
N PRO A 18 29.62 2.45 46.41
CA PRO A 18 28.18 2.25 46.22
C PRO A 18 27.40 2.00 47.52
N THR A 19 26.15 2.47 47.57
CA THR A 19 25.17 2.05 48.58
C THR A 19 24.22 1.01 47.99
N VAL A 20 24.34 -0.20 48.53
CA VAL A 20 23.39 -1.31 48.42
C VAL A 20 22.07 -0.92 49.10
N SER A 21 20.94 -1.23 48.48
CA SER A 21 19.69 -1.52 49.19
C SER A 21 18.88 -2.53 48.39
N ALA A 22 18.76 -3.72 48.97
CA ALA A 22 17.92 -4.82 48.54
C ALA A 22 16.55 -4.71 49.22
N PHE A 23 15.47 -4.96 48.47
CA PHE A 23 14.19 -5.47 48.94
C PHE A 23 13.67 -6.38 47.82
N ALA A 24 13.91 -7.69 47.92
CA ALA A 24 13.07 -8.70 48.58
C ALA A 24 11.87 -9.14 47.71
N GLN A 25 12.02 -10.34 47.14
CA GLN A 25 10.96 -11.16 46.58
C GLN A 25 10.06 -11.71 47.70
N THR A 26 8.75 -11.74 47.48
CA THR A 26 7.86 -12.72 48.12
C THR A 26 6.81 -13.18 47.12
N GLN A 27 6.79 -14.50 46.90
CA GLN A 27 5.79 -15.23 46.13
C GLN A 27 4.57 -15.60 47.00
N ALA A 28 3.45 -15.78 46.28
CA ALA A 28 2.29 -16.66 46.54
C ALA A 28 1.19 -16.17 47.51
N PRO A 29 -0.07 -16.67 47.40
CA PRO A 29 -0.56 -17.76 46.55
C PRO A 29 -1.84 -17.46 45.73
N ALA A 30 -2.17 -18.41 44.84
CA ALA A 30 -3.41 -18.50 44.07
C ALA A 30 -4.63 -18.87 44.95
N THR A 31 -5.78 -18.30 44.63
CA THR A 31 -7.11 -18.80 45.01
C THR A 31 -8.09 -18.61 43.86
N GLN A 32 -8.64 -19.73 43.38
CA GLN A 32 -9.82 -19.80 42.52
C GLN A 32 -11.06 -19.31 43.26
N GLN A 33 -11.85 -18.45 42.63
CA GLN A 33 -13.29 -18.33 42.87
C GLN A 33 -13.94 -17.63 41.66
N ALA A 34 -14.85 -18.35 40.98
CA ALA A 34 -15.85 -17.74 40.10
C ALA A 34 -16.83 -16.90 40.96
N PRO A 35 -17.45 -15.85 40.40
CA PRO A 35 -18.88 -15.98 40.10
C PRO A 35 -19.44 -15.13 38.93
N ALA A 36 -20.64 -15.55 38.51
CA ALA A 36 -21.79 -14.77 38.05
C ALA A 36 -21.81 -14.14 36.63
N THR A 37 -22.76 -14.65 35.85
CA THR A 37 -23.50 -13.96 34.79
C THR A 37 -24.18 -12.68 35.29
N GLU A 38 -23.94 -11.55 34.60
CA GLU A 38 -24.88 -10.44 34.40
C GLU A 38 -24.48 -9.64 33.14
N GLN A 39 -25.48 -9.29 32.33
CA GLN A 39 -25.41 -8.65 31.01
C GLN A 39 -25.45 -7.10 31.14
N PRO A 40 -25.42 -6.34 30.04
CA PRO A 40 -24.25 -5.76 29.36
C PRO A 40 -24.00 -4.28 29.71
N SER A 41 -22.81 -3.77 29.43
CA SER A 41 -22.56 -2.33 29.30
C SER A 41 -21.90 -2.06 27.95
N ALA A 42 -22.55 -1.21 27.16
CA ALA A 42 -22.06 -0.67 25.90
C ALA A 42 -20.81 0.19 26.16
N ASP A 43 -19.73 0.03 25.40
CA ASP A 43 -19.33 0.98 24.36
C ASP A 43 -18.09 0.49 23.59
N GLN A 44 -18.07 0.84 22.31
CA GLN A 44 -16.99 0.94 21.32
C GLN A 44 -15.65 0.19 21.51
N GLY A 45 -15.38 -0.71 20.56
CA GLY A 45 -14.04 -1.21 20.23
C GLY A 45 -14.09 -1.99 18.92
N THR A 46 -13.49 -1.42 17.87
CA THR A 46 -13.32 -2.01 16.54
C THR A 46 -12.62 -3.36 16.62
N ASN A 47 -13.35 -4.45 16.33
CA ASN A 47 -12.76 -5.77 16.16
C ASN A 47 -12.78 -6.15 14.68
N ALA A 48 -11.64 -5.97 14.03
CA ALA A 48 -11.25 -6.81 12.92
C ALA A 48 -10.90 -8.20 13.49
N ALA A 49 -11.75 -9.18 13.18
CA ALA A 49 -11.58 -10.64 13.23
C ALA A 49 -12.85 -11.28 13.79
N ASP A 50 -13.78 -11.59 12.88
CA ASP A 50 -14.60 -12.79 12.91
C ASP A 50 -15.22 -12.91 11.52
N ALA A 51 -14.47 -13.51 10.59
CA ALA A 51 -15.05 -14.03 9.35
C ALA A 51 -15.85 -15.29 9.71
N SER A 52 -17.12 -15.09 10.06
CA SER A 52 -18.10 -16.16 10.21
C SER A 52 -18.83 -16.36 8.89
N ASP A 53 -18.99 -17.62 8.49
CA ASP A 53 -19.61 -18.24 7.30
C ASP A 53 -21.03 -17.78 6.87
N ASP A 54 -21.38 -16.50 7.00
CA ASP A 54 -22.67 -15.94 6.55
C ASP A 54 -22.57 -14.44 6.20
N ASP A 55 -21.60 -14.07 5.33
CA ASP A 55 -21.40 -12.71 4.77
C ASP A 55 -22.53 -12.25 3.84
N LYS A 56 -23.79 -12.49 4.22
CA LYS A 56 -24.95 -11.95 3.52
C LYS A 56 -25.17 -10.53 3.97
N GLN A 57 -24.64 -9.60 3.20
CA GLN A 57 -24.97 -8.20 3.38
C GLN A 57 -26.46 -7.96 3.17
N ALA A 58 -27.10 -7.20 4.07
CA ALA A 58 -28.52 -6.91 3.98
C ALA A 58 -28.87 -6.13 2.69
N PRO A 59 -30.07 -6.32 2.14
CA PRO A 59 -30.56 -5.51 1.03
C PRO A 59 -30.53 -4.00 1.36
N VAL A 60 -30.13 -3.17 0.39
CA VAL A 60 -29.99 -1.72 0.55
C VAL A 60 -31.14 -1.01 -0.17
N PRO A 61 -32.06 -0.34 0.54
CA PRO A 61 -33.11 0.47 -0.10
C PRO A 61 -32.49 1.62 -0.91
N PHE A 62 -32.89 1.76 -2.18
CA PHE A 62 -32.33 2.78 -3.07
C PHE A 62 -33.37 3.19 -4.12
N GLU A 63 -33.60 4.50 -4.29
CA GLU A 63 -34.41 5.04 -5.40
C GLU A 63 -35.80 4.39 -5.65
N GLY A 64 -36.45 3.98 -4.55
CA GLY A 64 -37.77 3.35 -4.56
C GLY A 64 -37.78 1.84 -4.81
N GLY A 65 -36.61 1.23 -4.99
CA GLY A 65 -36.39 -0.21 -5.07
C GLY A 65 -35.32 -0.69 -4.10
N THR A 66 -34.70 -1.83 -4.41
CA THR A 66 -33.74 -2.49 -3.53
C THR A 66 -32.51 -2.97 -4.29
N LEU A 67 -31.33 -2.63 -3.77
CA LEU A 67 -30.06 -3.21 -4.18
C LEU A 67 -29.77 -4.46 -3.35
N THR A 68 -29.38 -5.55 -4.01
CA THR A 68 -29.12 -6.85 -3.37
C THR A 68 -27.80 -7.42 -3.87
N ILE A 69 -27.05 -8.04 -2.97
CA ILE A 69 -25.90 -8.88 -3.31
C ILE A 69 -26.32 -10.33 -3.02
N THR A 70 -26.19 -11.18 -4.03
CA THR A 70 -26.57 -12.60 -3.91
C THR A 70 -25.43 -13.50 -4.35
N GLN A 71 -25.31 -14.67 -3.71
CA GLN A 71 -24.35 -15.69 -4.06
C GLN A 71 -25.08 -17.04 -4.07
N LYS A 72 -25.01 -17.76 -5.20
CA LYS A 72 -25.74 -19.04 -5.35
C LYS A 72 -24.98 -20.23 -4.76
N GLU A 73 -23.67 -20.18 -4.84
CA GLU A 73 -22.76 -21.24 -4.40
C GLU A 73 -21.82 -20.67 -3.32
N GLN A 74 -21.42 -21.47 -2.32
CA GLN A 74 -20.65 -21.00 -1.15
C GLN A 74 -19.34 -20.28 -1.52
N TYR A 75 -18.72 -20.64 -2.64
CA TYR A 75 -17.50 -20.01 -3.16
C TYR A 75 -17.68 -19.51 -4.61
N GLY A 76 -18.93 -19.26 -4.99
CA GLY A 76 -19.29 -18.83 -6.33
C GLY A 76 -19.29 -17.33 -6.50
N GLU A 77 -19.55 -16.91 -7.73
CA GLU A 77 -19.73 -15.51 -8.11
C GLU A 77 -20.85 -14.84 -7.29
N LYS A 78 -20.56 -13.65 -6.77
CA LYS A 78 -21.54 -12.74 -6.16
C LYS A 78 -22.10 -11.82 -7.23
N VAL A 79 -23.40 -11.55 -7.16
CA VAL A 79 -24.13 -10.72 -8.13
C VAL A 79 -24.78 -9.54 -7.42
N LEU A 80 -24.41 -8.32 -7.84
CA LEU A 80 -25.10 -7.08 -7.51
C LEU A 80 -26.29 -6.89 -8.45
N ALA A 81 -27.47 -6.68 -7.88
CA ALA A 81 -28.70 -6.42 -8.65
C ALA A 81 -29.55 -5.31 -8.03
N TYR A 82 -30.33 -4.61 -8.86
CA TYR A 82 -31.40 -3.69 -8.46
C TYR A 82 -32.75 -4.27 -8.88
N ASP A 83 -33.63 -4.55 -7.91
CA ASP A 83 -34.94 -5.19 -8.15
C ASP A 83 -34.86 -6.44 -9.06
N GLY A 84 -33.77 -7.21 -8.93
CA GLY A 84 -33.48 -8.41 -9.73
C GLY A 84 -32.78 -8.17 -11.07
N GLN A 85 -32.62 -6.91 -11.51
CA GLN A 85 -31.78 -6.57 -12.66
C GLN A 85 -30.30 -6.57 -12.24
N GLN A 86 -29.51 -7.49 -12.79
CA GLN A 86 -28.06 -7.54 -12.56
C GLN A 86 -27.37 -6.26 -13.05
N LEU A 87 -26.50 -5.70 -12.21
CA LEU A 87 -25.71 -4.51 -12.47
C LEU A 87 -24.21 -4.82 -12.58
N ALA A 88 -23.71 -5.75 -11.76
CA ALA A 88 -22.32 -6.21 -11.76
C ALA A 88 -22.22 -7.60 -11.10
N SER A 89 -21.12 -8.30 -11.36
CA SER A 89 -20.81 -9.56 -10.68
C SER A 89 -19.31 -9.77 -10.62
N ASN A 90 -18.83 -10.35 -9.51
CA ASN A 90 -17.47 -10.86 -9.37
C ASN A 90 -17.39 -11.78 -8.12
N TYR A 91 -16.21 -12.32 -7.82
CA TYR A 91 -15.97 -13.13 -6.62
C TYR A 91 -16.31 -12.38 -5.34
N ASP A 92 -15.85 -11.13 -5.24
CA ASP A 92 -16.16 -10.21 -4.15
C ASP A 92 -16.99 -9.03 -4.62
N VAL A 93 -18.06 -8.75 -3.87
CA VAL A 93 -18.99 -7.65 -4.09
C VAL A 93 -19.41 -7.16 -2.70
N PHE A 94 -19.17 -5.89 -2.41
CA PHE A 94 -19.49 -5.25 -1.13
C PHE A 94 -20.12 -3.88 -1.35
N PHE A 95 -21.06 -3.50 -0.49
CA PHE A 95 -21.54 -2.12 -0.45
C PHE A 95 -20.57 -1.27 0.35
N ASP A 96 -20.18 -0.13 -0.23
CA ASP A 96 -19.41 0.89 0.46
C ASP A 96 -20.39 1.86 1.15
N LYS A 97 -21.10 2.68 0.35
CA LYS A 97 -21.95 3.76 0.87
C LYS A 97 -22.94 4.29 -0.16
N ILE A 98 -23.89 5.09 0.33
CA ILE A 98 -24.71 5.99 -0.50
C ILE A 98 -24.26 7.42 -0.25
N VAL A 99 -24.11 8.18 -1.33
CA VAL A 99 -23.78 9.61 -1.32
C VAL A 99 -24.74 10.39 -2.21
N GLU A 100 -24.69 11.72 -2.12
CA GLU A 100 -25.42 12.63 -2.99
C GLU A 100 -24.42 13.44 -3.82
N VAL A 101 -24.66 13.51 -5.13
CA VAL A 101 -23.79 14.19 -6.10
C VAL A 101 -24.68 14.92 -7.08
N GLY A 102 -24.56 16.26 -7.17
CA GLY A 102 -25.42 17.08 -8.02
C GLY A 102 -26.91 16.95 -7.69
N GLY A 103 -27.25 16.65 -6.43
CA GLY A 103 -28.63 16.37 -6.00
C GLY A 103 -29.15 14.97 -6.36
N VAL A 104 -28.32 14.11 -6.95
CA VAL A 104 -28.67 12.73 -7.31
C VAL A 104 -28.09 11.77 -6.27
N LYS A 105 -28.89 10.83 -5.76
CA LYS A 105 -28.39 9.76 -4.90
C LYS A 105 -27.61 8.74 -5.71
N VAL A 106 -26.48 8.31 -5.16
CA VAL A 106 -25.53 7.41 -5.79
C VAL A 106 -25.10 6.36 -4.77
N ALA A 107 -25.24 5.08 -5.12
CA ALA A 107 -24.72 3.98 -4.33
C ALA A 107 -23.37 3.51 -4.92
N LEU A 108 -22.39 3.30 -4.05
CA LEU A 108 -21.07 2.81 -4.41
C LEU A 108 -20.87 1.40 -3.87
N PHE A 109 -20.30 0.55 -4.72
CA PHE A 109 -19.96 -0.84 -4.40
C PHE A 109 -18.53 -1.12 -4.81
N ASP A 110 -17.87 -1.97 -4.04
CA ASP A 110 -16.58 -2.55 -4.36
C ASP A 110 -16.81 -3.91 -5.02
N VAL A 111 -16.26 -4.12 -6.21
CA VAL A 111 -16.44 -5.33 -7.03
C VAL A 111 -15.09 -5.80 -7.54
N GLY A 112 -14.66 -7.02 -7.19
CA GLY A 112 -13.33 -7.51 -7.56
C GLY A 112 -13.15 -9.01 -7.41
N ASP A 113 -11.99 -9.50 -7.85
CA ASP A 113 -11.64 -10.93 -7.84
C ASP A 113 -11.31 -11.45 -6.43
N GLY A 114 -11.21 -10.56 -5.45
CA GLY A 114 -10.77 -10.85 -4.08
C GLY A 114 -9.25 -11.01 -3.97
N GLY A 115 -8.80 -11.37 -2.77
CA GLY A 115 -7.38 -11.48 -2.44
C GLY A 115 -6.76 -10.19 -1.91
N ASN A 116 -5.44 -10.21 -1.72
CA ASN A 116 -4.69 -9.11 -1.08
C ASN A 116 -3.70 -8.39 -2.01
N GLN A 117 -3.67 -8.76 -3.29
CA GLN A 117 -2.70 -8.22 -4.26
C GLN A 117 -3.23 -6.99 -4.99
N CYS A 118 -4.54 -6.94 -5.23
CA CYS A 118 -5.20 -5.86 -5.93
C CYS A 118 -6.49 -5.44 -5.23
N GLY A 119 -6.83 -4.15 -5.36
CA GLY A 119 -8.07 -3.61 -4.85
C GLY A 119 -9.26 -3.98 -5.74
N PRO A 120 -10.49 -3.86 -5.22
CA PRO A 120 -11.69 -3.98 -6.03
C PRO A 120 -11.89 -2.76 -6.94
N ALA A 121 -12.61 -2.94 -8.04
CA ALA A 121 -13.15 -1.84 -8.84
C ALA A 121 -14.33 -1.19 -8.12
N THR A 122 -14.60 0.09 -8.37
CA THR A 122 -15.79 0.77 -7.83
C THR A 122 -16.92 0.73 -8.85
N VAL A 123 -18.07 0.15 -8.50
CA VAL A 123 -19.31 0.26 -9.27
C VAL A 123 -20.15 1.39 -8.71
N ILE A 124 -20.45 2.37 -9.57
CA ILE A 124 -21.31 3.51 -9.30
C ILE A 124 -22.72 3.16 -9.79
N VAL A 125 -23.72 3.27 -8.93
CA VAL A 125 -25.13 3.01 -9.24
C VAL A 125 -25.96 4.26 -8.96
N TRP A 126 -26.75 4.72 -9.93
CA TRP A 126 -27.60 5.89 -9.79
C TRP A 126 -28.88 5.76 -10.62
N LYS A 127 -29.88 6.59 -10.34
CA LYS A 127 -31.09 6.68 -11.14
C LYS A 127 -31.31 8.13 -11.57
N PRO A 128 -31.20 8.47 -12.86
CA PRO A 128 -31.55 9.79 -13.35
C PRO A 128 -33.03 10.09 -13.08
N ASP A 129 -33.39 11.37 -12.94
CA ASP A 129 -34.77 11.80 -12.76
C ASP A 129 -35.68 11.28 -13.88
N GLY A 130 -36.72 10.54 -13.50
CA GLY A 130 -37.65 9.90 -14.44
C GLY A 130 -37.04 8.75 -15.27
N GLY A 131 -35.79 8.38 -15.01
CA GLY A 131 -35.05 7.34 -15.72
C GLY A 131 -35.10 5.97 -15.02
N THR A 132 -34.42 5.01 -15.65
CA THR A 132 -34.15 3.68 -15.06
C THR A 132 -32.82 3.70 -14.31
N ILE A 133 -32.64 2.73 -13.41
CA ILE A 133 -31.35 2.51 -12.74
C ILE A 133 -30.23 2.38 -13.78
N GLN A 134 -29.10 3.01 -13.50
CA GLN A 134 -27.88 2.99 -14.29
C GLN A 134 -26.73 2.51 -13.41
N SER A 135 -25.71 1.94 -14.04
CA SER A 135 -24.44 1.66 -13.39
C SER A 135 -23.27 1.91 -14.32
N THR A 136 -22.12 2.19 -13.72
CA THR A 136 -20.83 2.21 -14.43
C THR A 136 -19.73 1.70 -13.50
N THR A 137 -18.69 1.11 -14.08
CA THR A 137 -17.55 0.60 -13.33
C THR A 137 -16.37 1.54 -13.53
N VAL A 138 -15.74 1.89 -12.42
CA VAL A 138 -14.44 2.56 -12.39
C VAL A 138 -13.41 1.52 -12.02
N GLU A 139 -12.43 1.34 -12.88
CA GLU A 139 -11.36 0.34 -12.78
C GLU A 139 -10.11 0.95 -13.40
N GLN A 140 -8.95 0.76 -12.76
CA GLN A 140 -7.65 1.20 -13.26
C GLN A 140 -6.62 0.07 -13.13
N ASP A 141 -5.99 -0.25 -14.25
CA ASP A 141 -4.81 -1.13 -14.34
C ASP A 141 -5.01 -2.59 -13.90
N GLN A 142 -6.24 -3.10 -14.00
CA GLN A 142 -6.65 -4.44 -13.55
C GLN A 142 -6.40 -4.67 -12.06
N CYS A 143 -6.25 -3.60 -11.29
CA CYS A 143 -5.93 -3.65 -9.86
C CYS A 143 -6.90 -2.81 -9.01
N GLY A 144 -8.09 -2.57 -9.56
CA GLY A 144 -9.21 -1.92 -8.89
C GLY A 144 -9.29 -0.43 -9.15
N ALA A 145 -10.16 0.25 -8.40
CA ALA A 145 -10.22 1.70 -8.37
C ALA A 145 -9.61 2.20 -7.06
N PRO A 146 -8.86 3.31 -7.09
CA PRO A 146 -8.40 3.96 -5.88
C PRO A 146 -9.59 4.52 -5.07
N PRO A 147 -9.39 4.80 -3.77
CA PRO A 147 -10.40 5.39 -2.91
C PRO A 147 -11.05 6.63 -3.53
N SER A 148 -12.38 6.66 -3.49
CA SER A 148 -13.15 7.77 -4.03
C SER A 148 -13.20 8.97 -3.08
N ALA A 149 -13.06 10.17 -3.62
CA ALA A 149 -13.31 11.43 -2.93
C ALA A 149 -14.61 12.04 -3.45
N VAL A 150 -15.60 12.19 -2.56
CA VAL A 150 -16.93 12.69 -2.93
C VAL A 150 -17.02 14.19 -2.67
N SER A 151 -17.51 14.93 -3.66
CA SER A 151 -17.84 16.35 -3.56
C SER A 151 -19.31 16.59 -3.92
N ASP A 152 -19.78 17.81 -3.73
CA ASP A 152 -21.16 18.20 -4.05
C ASP A 152 -21.56 17.93 -5.52
N ASN A 153 -20.61 17.93 -6.46
CA ASN A 153 -20.91 17.86 -7.91
C ASN A 153 -20.29 16.67 -8.63
N ALA A 154 -19.28 16.03 -8.05
CA ALA A 154 -18.60 14.89 -8.65
C ALA A 154 -17.96 13.95 -7.62
N ILE A 155 -17.73 12.71 -8.04
CA ILE A 155 -16.89 11.72 -7.37
C ILE A 155 -15.56 11.67 -8.10
N TYR A 156 -14.45 11.87 -7.37
CA TYR A 156 -13.11 11.85 -7.92
C TYR A 156 -12.38 10.55 -7.55
N PHE A 157 -11.59 10.03 -8.48
CA PHE A 157 -10.76 8.85 -8.32
C PHE A 157 -9.32 9.24 -8.62
N VAL A 158 -8.49 9.24 -7.58
CA VAL A 158 -7.09 9.65 -7.65
C VAL A 158 -6.22 8.40 -7.83
N PRO A 159 -5.57 8.17 -8.98
CA PRO A 159 -4.86 6.94 -9.27
C PRO A 159 -3.74 6.67 -8.25
N TYR A 160 -3.51 5.39 -7.97
CA TYR A 160 -2.24 4.95 -7.38
C TYR A 160 -1.15 5.07 -8.44
N LEU A 161 -0.23 6.01 -8.23
CA LEU A 161 0.90 6.24 -9.10
C LEU A 161 2.09 5.47 -8.57
N LEU A 162 2.70 4.65 -9.41
CA LEU A 162 4.01 4.08 -9.13
C LEU A 162 5.12 5.06 -9.51
N PRO A 163 6.33 4.89 -8.98
CA PRO A 163 7.49 5.66 -9.42
C PRO A 163 7.64 5.68 -10.96
N GLY A 164 7.65 6.87 -11.54
CA GLY A 164 7.71 7.08 -12.99
C GLY A 164 6.35 7.13 -13.70
N ASP A 165 5.24 6.82 -13.03
CA ASP A 165 3.91 6.82 -13.65
C ASP A 165 3.37 8.23 -13.92
N GLN A 166 2.58 8.31 -15.00
CA GLN A 166 1.60 9.35 -15.22
C GLN A 166 0.28 8.70 -15.60
N LYS A 167 -0.79 8.98 -14.84
CA LYS A 167 -2.12 8.39 -15.04
C LYS A 167 -3.24 9.43 -14.97
N PRO A 168 -4.38 9.20 -15.63
CA PRO A 168 -5.53 10.08 -15.51
C PRO A 168 -6.14 9.97 -14.10
N ALA A 169 -6.37 11.11 -13.46
CA ALA A 169 -7.36 11.24 -12.41
C ALA A 169 -8.74 11.29 -13.06
N LEU A 170 -9.63 10.41 -12.60
CA LEU A 170 -10.98 10.29 -13.12
C LEU A 170 -11.95 11.07 -12.25
N GLN A 171 -13.03 11.53 -12.85
CA GLN A 171 -14.17 12.08 -12.13
C GLN A 171 -15.46 11.52 -12.73
N TRP A 172 -16.48 11.36 -11.91
CA TRP A 172 -17.80 10.97 -12.34
C TRP A 172 -18.83 11.95 -11.81
N SER A 173 -19.77 12.37 -12.67
CA SER A 173 -20.97 13.12 -12.27
C SER A 173 -22.21 12.50 -12.91
N PRO A 174 -23.42 12.71 -12.34
CA PRO A 174 -24.66 12.22 -12.96
C PRO A 174 -24.91 12.80 -14.36
N THR A 175 -24.40 14.02 -14.63
CA THR A 175 -24.62 14.73 -15.90
C THR A 175 -23.61 14.34 -16.97
N ASP A 176 -22.33 14.21 -16.60
CA ASP A 176 -21.24 14.02 -17.57
C ASP A 176 -20.76 12.57 -17.65
N GLY A 177 -21.15 11.72 -16.69
CA GLY A 177 -20.62 10.37 -16.56
C GLY A 177 -19.14 10.36 -16.17
N LEU A 178 -18.45 9.25 -16.46
CA LEU A 178 -17.03 9.08 -16.14
C LEU A 178 -16.17 9.83 -17.15
N THR A 179 -15.37 10.79 -16.67
CA THR A 179 -14.51 11.65 -17.48
C THR A 179 -13.13 11.79 -16.84
N ILE A 180 -12.16 12.31 -17.59
CA ILE A 180 -10.82 12.60 -17.08
C ILE A 180 -10.82 14.03 -16.51
N SER A 181 -10.43 14.17 -15.24
CA SER A 181 -10.29 15.47 -14.56
C SER A 181 -8.91 16.09 -14.82
N GLY A 182 -7.89 15.26 -15.04
CA GLY A 182 -6.53 15.66 -15.39
C GLY A 182 -5.58 14.47 -15.37
N ASN A 183 -4.31 14.70 -15.70
CA ASN A 183 -3.26 13.69 -15.54
C ASN A 183 -2.42 14.03 -14.31
N LEU A 184 -2.18 13.04 -13.47
CA LEU A 184 -1.30 13.13 -12.32
C LEU A 184 -0.02 12.34 -12.60
N THR A 185 1.10 12.82 -12.08
CA THR A 185 2.41 12.19 -12.21
C THR A 185 2.98 11.93 -10.83
N TYR A 186 3.65 10.79 -10.66
CA TYR A 186 4.31 10.47 -9.40
C TYR A 186 5.31 11.56 -9.02
N MET A 187 5.31 11.94 -7.76
CA MET A 187 6.29 12.88 -7.20
C MET A 187 6.83 12.31 -5.89
N PRO A 188 8.16 12.21 -5.72
CA PRO A 188 8.74 11.83 -4.44
C PRO A 188 8.51 12.92 -3.38
N GLU A 189 8.74 12.60 -2.12
CA GLU A 189 8.69 13.56 -1.02
C GLU A 189 9.77 14.64 -1.22
N PRO A 190 9.38 15.91 -1.41
CA PRO A 190 10.31 16.96 -1.79
C PRO A 190 11.29 17.29 -0.67
N GLY A 191 12.56 17.48 -1.02
CA GLY A 191 13.63 17.91 -0.12
C GLY A 191 14.26 16.79 0.71
N THR A 192 13.86 15.53 0.49
CA THR A 192 14.49 14.37 1.11
C THR A 192 15.77 13.97 0.36
N ASP A 193 16.79 13.54 1.10
CA ASP A 193 18.10 13.21 0.55
C ASP A 193 18.64 11.90 1.14
N TRP A 194 19.82 11.44 0.74
CA TRP A 194 20.45 10.18 1.16
C TRP A 194 20.55 10.00 2.68
N LYS A 195 20.72 11.10 3.42
CA LYS A 195 20.76 11.11 4.90
C LYS A 195 19.42 10.78 5.56
N ASP A 196 18.31 10.91 4.82
CA ASP A 196 16.95 10.70 5.31
C ASP A 196 16.46 9.27 5.06
N ILE A 197 17.31 8.42 4.46
CA ILE A 197 17.01 7.02 4.20
C ILE A 197 17.04 6.23 5.52
N ASP A 198 15.93 5.56 5.80
CA ASP A 198 15.76 4.69 6.97
C ASP A 198 15.08 3.37 6.56
N PRO A 199 15.85 2.33 6.21
CA PRO A 199 15.30 1.09 5.69
C PRO A 199 14.46 0.31 6.70
N GLU A 200 14.53 0.65 8.00
CA GLU A 200 13.74 0.02 9.06
C GLU A 200 12.29 0.54 9.08
N LYS A 201 12.02 1.67 8.42
CA LYS A 201 10.66 2.20 8.24
C LYS A 201 9.95 1.67 7.00
N TYR A 202 10.70 1.07 6.07
CA TYR A 202 10.14 0.60 4.82
C TYR A 202 9.36 -0.69 5.04
N GLN A 203 8.14 -0.72 4.54
CA GLN A 203 7.36 -1.95 4.46
C GLN A 203 7.85 -2.78 3.27
N ASN A 204 8.14 -2.10 2.15
CA ASN A 204 8.63 -2.68 0.92
C ASN A 204 9.78 -1.84 0.34
N ILE A 205 10.67 -2.45 -0.46
CA ILE A 205 11.80 -1.72 -1.05
C ILE A 205 11.36 -0.58 -2.00
N ILE A 206 10.16 -0.69 -2.59
CA ILE A 206 9.58 0.36 -3.42
C ILE A 206 9.35 1.67 -2.63
N ASP A 207 9.23 1.61 -1.30
CA ASP A 207 9.12 2.79 -0.44
C ASP A 207 10.35 3.69 -0.53
N ALA A 208 11.51 3.16 -0.95
CA ALA A 208 12.72 3.94 -1.16
C ALA A 208 12.54 5.03 -2.24
N PHE A 209 11.61 4.86 -3.18
CA PHE A 209 11.31 5.88 -4.20
C PHE A 209 10.57 7.11 -3.63
N HIS A 210 10.02 7.05 -2.41
CA HIS A 210 9.51 8.25 -1.74
C HIS A 210 10.62 9.27 -1.48
N ASN A 211 11.88 8.82 -1.35
CA ASN A 211 13.01 9.72 -1.18
C ASN A 211 13.39 10.38 -2.52
N GLU A 212 13.46 11.70 -2.57
CA GLU A 212 13.71 12.47 -3.79
C GLU A 212 15.08 12.16 -4.41
N ALA A 213 16.14 12.07 -3.60
CA ALA A 213 17.47 11.75 -4.13
C ALA A 213 17.54 10.33 -4.74
N VAL A 214 16.89 9.35 -4.10
CA VAL A 214 16.75 8.00 -4.65
C VAL A 214 15.93 8.02 -5.94
N TYR A 215 14.76 8.66 -5.92
CA TYR A 215 13.89 8.78 -7.10
C TYR A 215 14.62 9.39 -8.29
N ARG A 216 15.33 10.51 -8.09
CA ARG A 216 16.06 11.21 -9.17
C ARG A 216 17.19 10.37 -9.76
N LEU A 217 17.93 9.64 -8.91
CA LEU A 217 18.97 8.74 -9.41
C LEU A 217 18.35 7.54 -10.15
N ALA A 218 17.23 7.01 -9.66
CA ALA A 218 16.53 5.93 -10.33
C ALA A 218 15.96 6.37 -11.69
N GLU A 219 15.35 7.56 -11.76
CA GLU A 219 14.88 8.18 -12.99
C GLU A 219 16.01 8.33 -14.02
N SER A 220 17.21 8.74 -13.57
CA SER A 220 18.39 8.84 -14.45
C SER A 220 18.92 7.48 -14.92
N LEU A 221 18.77 6.41 -14.13
CA LEU A 221 19.28 5.08 -14.46
C LEU A 221 18.31 4.28 -15.33
N LEU A 222 17.02 4.32 -14.99
CA LEU A 222 15.96 3.51 -15.56
C LEU A 222 15.25 4.23 -16.71
N GLY A 223 15.12 5.57 -16.64
CA GLY A 223 14.38 6.34 -17.62
C GLY A 223 12.97 5.79 -17.86
N LYS A 224 12.69 5.42 -19.12
CA LYS A 224 11.39 4.85 -19.53
C LYS A 224 11.06 3.50 -18.87
N ASP A 225 12.05 2.78 -18.34
CA ASP A 225 11.87 1.46 -17.74
C ASP A 225 11.51 1.56 -16.24
N MET A 226 11.43 2.77 -15.69
CA MET A 226 11.12 3.03 -14.28
C MET A 226 9.74 2.54 -13.86
N PRO A 227 8.64 2.79 -14.61
CA PRO A 227 7.30 2.27 -14.26
C PRO A 227 7.26 0.74 -14.17
N ASP A 228 7.86 0.06 -15.15
CA ASP A 228 7.91 -1.40 -15.16
C ASP A 228 8.75 -1.93 -13.99
N MET A 229 9.92 -1.32 -13.72
CA MET A 229 10.76 -1.69 -12.58
C MET A 229 10.02 -1.51 -11.26
N ALA A 230 9.31 -0.39 -11.09
CA ALA A 230 8.49 -0.16 -9.91
C ALA A 230 7.38 -1.22 -9.77
N THR A 231 6.71 -1.55 -10.88
CA THR A 231 5.69 -2.61 -10.92
C THR A 231 6.26 -3.97 -10.50
N SER A 232 7.46 -4.30 -10.97
CA SER A 232 8.20 -5.51 -10.59
C SER A 232 8.65 -5.56 -9.13
N LEU A 233 8.51 -4.48 -8.37
CA LEU A 233 8.85 -4.39 -6.95
C LEU A 233 7.61 -4.29 -6.04
N LEU A 234 6.41 -4.34 -6.60
CA LEU A 234 5.16 -4.10 -5.86
C LEU A 234 4.85 -5.15 -4.80
N VAL A 235 4.92 -6.42 -5.20
CA VAL A 235 4.64 -7.54 -4.29
C VAL A 235 5.97 -8.03 -3.74
N GLY A 236 6.34 -7.53 -2.57
CA GLY A 236 7.61 -7.83 -1.92
C GLY A 236 7.49 -7.92 -0.40
N GLY A 237 8.64 -7.99 0.26
CA GLY A 237 8.73 -7.91 1.70
C GLY A 237 9.71 -6.82 2.14
N GLY A 238 9.98 -6.81 3.45
CA GLY A 238 10.95 -5.90 4.05
C GLY A 238 12.36 -6.07 3.52
N THR A 239 13.24 -5.13 3.88
CA THR A 239 14.59 -5.06 3.35
C THR A 239 15.59 -5.95 4.10
N GLU A 240 16.60 -6.44 3.39
CA GLU A 240 17.79 -7.09 3.94
C GLU A 240 19.03 -6.19 3.78
N LYS A 241 20.08 -6.41 4.58
CA LYS A 241 21.34 -5.64 4.51
C LYS A 241 22.49 -6.50 3.99
N THR A 242 23.32 -5.92 3.12
CA THR A 242 24.59 -6.51 2.65
C THR A 242 25.72 -6.23 3.65
N ALA A 243 26.88 -6.85 3.42
CA ALA A 243 28.08 -6.62 4.24
C ALA A 243 28.66 -5.20 4.08
N SER A 244 28.49 -4.57 2.90
CA SER A 244 28.89 -3.17 2.66
C SER A 244 27.94 -2.14 3.28
N GLY A 245 26.78 -2.57 3.78
CA GLY A 245 25.76 -1.68 4.36
C GLY A 245 24.73 -1.17 3.36
N ALA A 246 24.78 -1.60 2.09
CA ALA A 246 23.65 -1.46 1.18
C ALA A 246 22.47 -2.28 1.71
N PHE A 247 21.25 -1.83 1.45
CA PHE A 247 20.05 -2.64 1.71
C PHE A 247 19.36 -2.98 0.41
N TYR A 248 18.65 -4.11 0.39
CA TYR A 248 18.03 -4.64 -0.81
C TYR A 248 16.74 -5.39 -0.51
N ALA A 249 15.91 -5.55 -1.53
CA ALA A 249 14.88 -6.59 -1.55
C ALA A 249 14.57 -6.96 -3.02
N SER A 250 13.80 -8.03 -3.18
CA SER A 250 13.11 -8.35 -4.43
C SER A 250 11.60 -8.19 -4.27
N GLY A 251 10.92 -8.09 -5.40
CA GLY A 251 9.47 -8.17 -5.49
C GLY A 251 9.03 -8.81 -6.80
N CYS A 252 7.73 -8.90 -7.01
CA CYS A 252 7.12 -9.32 -8.26
C CYS A 252 5.99 -8.39 -8.70
N VAL A 253 5.63 -8.54 -9.98
CA VAL A 253 4.41 -7.97 -10.55
C VAL A 253 3.20 -8.69 -9.93
N PRO A 254 2.14 -7.97 -9.51
CA PRO A 254 0.91 -8.59 -9.02
C PRO A 254 0.39 -9.65 -10.01
N HIS A 255 0.03 -10.82 -9.49
CA HIS A 255 -0.44 -11.99 -10.25
C HIS A 255 0.58 -12.65 -11.21
N ASP A 256 1.84 -12.19 -11.26
CA ASP A 256 2.90 -12.71 -12.16
C ASP A 256 4.25 -12.93 -11.43
N CYS A 257 4.19 -13.48 -10.21
CA CYS A 257 5.42 -13.81 -9.47
C CYS A 257 6.15 -14.98 -10.11
N GLY A 258 7.44 -14.78 -10.37
CA GLY A 258 8.32 -15.69 -11.10
C GLY A 258 8.57 -15.30 -12.56
N GLY A 259 7.74 -14.42 -13.14
CA GLY A 259 7.88 -13.94 -14.52
C GLY A 259 8.77 -12.70 -14.60
N ASN A 260 8.26 -11.58 -14.10
CA ASN A 260 8.89 -10.26 -14.20
C ASN A 260 9.39 -9.74 -12.86
N ASP A 261 10.00 -10.58 -12.04
CA ASP A 261 10.47 -10.21 -10.70
C ASP A 261 11.54 -9.10 -10.75
N GLY A 262 11.43 -8.16 -9.81
CA GLY A 262 12.36 -7.05 -9.65
C GLY A 262 13.30 -7.27 -8.48
N PHE A 263 14.46 -6.66 -8.55
CA PHE A 263 15.43 -6.50 -7.47
C PHE A 263 15.89 -5.05 -7.42
N MET A 264 15.97 -4.51 -6.22
CA MET A 264 16.54 -3.20 -5.96
C MET A 264 17.49 -3.29 -4.76
N ALA A 265 18.66 -2.69 -4.91
CA ALA A 265 19.56 -2.38 -3.80
C ALA A 265 19.92 -0.90 -3.78
N VAL A 266 20.00 -0.35 -2.58
CA VAL A 266 20.32 1.04 -2.29
C VAL A 266 21.55 1.06 -1.40
N ASP A 267 22.57 1.83 -1.80
CA ASP A 267 23.77 2.08 -1.02
C ASP A 267 23.78 3.55 -0.57
N PRO A 268 23.31 3.86 0.66
CA PRO A 268 23.30 5.21 1.18
C PRO A 268 24.68 5.79 1.45
N ALA A 269 25.72 4.98 1.60
CA ALA A 269 27.07 5.47 1.86
C ALA A 269 27.76 5.92 0.56
N GLN A 270 27.47 5.25 -0.55
CA GLN A 270 28.04 5.56 -1.86
C GLN A 270 27.10 6.37 -2.76
N HIS A 271 25.87 6.61 -2.32
CA HIS A 271 24.80 7.25 -3.11
C HIS A 271 24.55 6.52 -4.43
N LYS A 272 24.39 5.19 -4.36
CA LYS A 272 24.21 4.31 -5.53
C LYS A 272 22.96 3.49 -5.44
N LEU A 273 22.42 3.18 -6.63
CA LEU A 273 21.30 2.27 -6.82
C LEU A 273 21.70 1.16 -7.78
N TYR A 274 21.11 -0.01 -7.56
CA TYR A 274 21.30 -1.20 -8.35
C TYR A 274 19.93 -1.84 -8.58
N PHE A 275 19.55 -2.01 -9.83
CA PHE A 275 18.27 -2.58 -10.22
C PHE A 275 18.49 -3.78 -11.13
N ALA A 276 17.71 -4.84 -10.94
CA ALA A 276 17.64 -5.94 -11.89
C ALA A 276 16.18 -6.37 -12.07
N ARG A 277 15.82 -6.78 -13.29
CA ARG A 277 14.48 -7.29 -13.61
C ARG A 277 14.60 -8.58 -14.41
N ARG A 278 13.86 -9.60 -14.01
CA ARG A 278 13.67 -10.78 -14.85
C ARG A 278 12.86 -10.41 -16.09
N GLY A 279 13.05 -11.21 -17.13
CA GLY A 279 12.30 -11.18 -18.37
C GLY A 279 12.55 -12.48 -19.13
N ASP A 280 12.32 -12.48 -20.43
CA ASP A 280 12.43 -13.70 -21.24
C ASP A 280 13.87 -14.23 -21.43
N LYS A 281 14.89 -13.46 -21.01
CA LYS A 281 16.30 -13.82 -21.16
C LYS A 281 16.80 -14.61 -19.94
N PRO A 282 17.83 -15.46 -20.11
CA PRO A 282 18.47 -16.13 -18.98
C PRO A 282 19.06 -15.14 -17.96
N GLU A 283 19.70 -14.07 -18.44
CA GLU A 283 20.21 -13.01 -17.59
C GLU A 283 19.18 -11.89 -17.39
N PRO A 284 19.03 -11.35 -16.16
CA PRO A 284 18.16 -10.22 -15.92
C PRO A 284 18.71 -8.95 -16.58
N ASP A 285 17.80 -8.08 -17.02
CA ASP A 285 18.18 -6.72 -17.40
C ASP A 285 18.60 -5.98 -16.12
N ALA A 286 19.68 -5.18 -16.18
CA ALA A 286 20.27 -4.58 -14.98
C ALA A 286 20.79 -3.16 -15.19
N TRP A 287 20.60 -2.33 -14.16
CA TRP A 287 20.96 -0.92 -14.15
C TRP A 287 21.69 -0.56 -12.84
N PRO A 288 22.93 -0.05 -12.90
CA PRO A 288 23.82 -0.05 -14.06
C PRO A 288 24.16 -1.49 -14.49
N ALA A 289 24.97 -1.68 -15.55
CA ALA A 289 25.35 -3.02 -16.01
C ALA A 289 25.96 -3.87 -14.87
N LEU A 290 25.52 -5.14 -14.76
CA LEU A 290 25.92 -6.06 -13.67
C LEU A 290 27.42 -6.12 -13.44
N ALA A 291 28.24 -6.06 -14.50
CA ALA A 291 29.70 -6.09 -14.39
C ALA A 291 30.25 -5.04 -13.40
N THR A 292 29.57 -3.90 -13.25
CA THR A 292 29.97 -2.78 -12.39
C THR A 292 29.55 -2.91 -10.93
N TRP A 293 28.75 -3.92 -10.59
CA TRP A 293 28.19 -4.07 -9.24
C TRP A 293 29.22 -4.63 -8.25
N PRO A 294 29.19 -4.17 -6.99
CA PRO A 294 29.93 -4.80 -5.89
C PRO A 294 29.58 -6.29 -5.75
N ALA A 295 30.55 -7.08 -5.29
CA ALA A 295 30.40 -8.53 -5.21
C ALA A 295 29.29 -8.97 -4.24
N ASP A 296 29.10 -8.25 -3.14
CA ASP A 296 28.07 -8.53 -2.15
C ASP A 296 26.66 -8.15 -2.63
N VAL A 297 26.53 -7.09 -3.45
CA VAL A 297 25.25 -6.75 -4.11
C VAL A 297 24.90 -7.80 -5.19
N LYS A 298 25.88 -8.31 -5.93
CA LYS A 298 25.67 -9.46 -6.85
C LYS A 298 25.21 -10.71 -6.10
N ALA A 299 25.86 -11.02 -4.99
CA ALA A 299 25.46 -12.15 -4.15
C ALA A 299 24.04 -11.97 -3.58
N ALA A 300 23.65 -10.73 -3.24
CA ALA A 300 22.30 -10.41 -2.82
C ALA A 300 21.27 -10.61 -3.95
N LEU A 301 21.60 -10.21 -5.18
CA LEU A 301 20.78 -10.48 -6.36
C LEU A 301 20.58 -11.99 -6.59
N ASP A 302 21.68 -12.75 -6.61
CA ASP A 302 21.65 -14.21 -6.82
C ASP A 302 20.84 -14.91 -5.72
N LYS A 303 20.90 -14.40 -4.48
CA LYS A 303 20.07 -14.89 -3.37
C LYS A 303 18.59 -14.55 -3.56
N ALA A 304 18.29 -13.32 -3.98
CA ALA A 304 16.93 -12.79 -4.01
C ALA A 304 16.11 -13.30 -5.22
N LEU A 305 16.75 -13.39 -6.39
CA LEU A 305 16.12 -13.87 -7.63
C LEU A 305 16.58 -15.27 -8.00
N GLY A 306 17.37 -15.97 -7.18
CA GLY A 306 17.99 -17.23 -7.58
C GLY A 306 19.06 -17.05 -8.65
N SER A 307 20.02 -17.98 -8.71
CA SER A 307 21.01 -17.99 -9.78
C SER A 307 20.33 -18.15 -11.13
N ALA A 308 20.71 -17.35 -12.13
CA ALA A 308 20.43 -17.67 -13.52
C ALA A 308 20.97 -19.08 -13.81
N ASN A 309 20.12 -19.97 -14.32
CA ASN A 309 20.53 -21.34 -14.68
C ASN A 309 21.52 -21.32 -15.86
#